data_AF-A0A1C6C7P3-F1
#
_entry.id   AF-A0A1C6C7P3-F1
#
_cell.length_a   1.000
_cell.length_b   1.000
_cell.length_c   1.000
_cell.angle_alpha   90.00
_cell.angle_beta   90.00
_cell.angle_gamma   90.00
#
_symmetry.space_group_name_H-M   'P 1'
#
loop_
_entity.id
_entity.type
_entity.pdbx_description
1 polymer ?
#
loop_
_entity_poly.entity_id
_entity_poly.type
_entity_poly.pdbx_seq_one_letter_code
_entity_poly.pdbx_strand_id
1 'polypeptide(L)' 'MILLILQNTLKTIKNLNNKTTLRVVCKGEVIIEGEYKGYTSALNNEPEIAQLDIYSKKNNTLYGLLETEIVSITVIN' A
#
# COMPACT_ATOMS: atom_id res chain seq x y z
N MET A 1 -5.02 -11.80 16.14
CA MET A 1 -4.10 -10.64 16.21
C MET A 1 -4.18 -9.97 14.86
N ILE A 2 -4.93 -8.86 14.76
CA ILE A 2 -5.14 -8.15 13.49
C ILE A 2 -3.80 -7.55 13.09
N LEU A 3 -3.33 -7.86 11.87
CA LEU A 3 -2.14 -7.25 11.29
C LEU A 3 -2.41 -5.74 11.21
N LEU A 4 -1.66 -4.96 11.99
CA LEU A 4 -1.62 -3.49 11.94
C LEU A 4 -0.40 -3.01 11.14
N ILE A 5 0.18 -3.90 10.33
CA ILE A 5 1.52 -3.71 9.78
C ILE A 5 1.47 -2.63 8.71
N LEU A 6 0.49 -2.68 7.80
CA LEU A 6 0.34 -1.71 6.73
C LEU A 6 0.14 -0.29 7.27
N GLN A 7 -0.76 -0.11 8.23
CA GLN A 7 -1.01 1.20 8.84
C GLN A 7 0.25 1.77 9.50
N ASN A 8 0.96 0.95 10.26
CA ASN A 8 2.17 1.38 10.96
C ASN A 8 3.29 1.72 9.98
N THR A 9 3.48 0.91 8.93
CA THR A 9 4.44 1.19 7.86
C THR A 9 4.13 2.53 7.19
N LEU A 10 2.88 2.78 6.78
CA LEU A 10 2.50 4.03 6.13
C LEU A 10 2.69 5.25 7.05
N LYS A 11 2.41 5.12 8.36
CA LYS A 11 2.65 6.19 9.35
C LYS A 11 4.12 6.56 9.53
N THR A 12 5.05 5.63 9.28
CA THR A 12 6.49 5.94 9.34
C THR A 12 6.98 6.73 8.13
N ILE A 13 6.21 6.77 7.02
CA ILE A 13 6.57 7.51 5.82
C ILE A 13 6.29 9.00 6.06
N LYS A 14 7.37 9.78 6.20
CA LYS A 14 7.30 11.23 6.35
C LYS A 14 6.72 11.85 5.07
N ASN A 15 5.66 12.65 5.22
CA ASN A 15 4.96 13.35 4.12
C ASN A 15 4.33 12.45 3.05
N LEU A 16 3.75 11.30 3.43
CA LEU A 16 2.96 10.47 2.52
C LEU A 16 1.80 11.29 1.91
N ASN A 17 1.84 11.51 0.61
CA ASN A 17 0.84 12.27 -0.13
C ASN A 17 0.65 11.72 -1.55
N ASN A 18 -0.27 12.30 -2.32
CA ASN A 18 -0.64 11.82 -3.66
C ASN A 18 0.46 11.93 -4.74
N LYS A 19 1.59 12.57 -4.42
CA LYS A 19 2.80 12.65 -5.24
C LYS A 19 3.91 11.71 -4.76
N THR A 20 3.73 11.05 -3.62
CA THR A 20 4.69 10.08 -3.11
C THR A 20 4.66 8.85 -4.00
N THR A 21 5.79 8.53 -4.62
CA THR A 21 5.93 7.29 -5.39
C THR A 21 6.40 6.17 -4.47
N LEU A 22 5.67 5.07 -4.51
CA LEU A 22 5.93 3.87 -3.72
C LEU A 22 6.33 2.74 -4.66
N ARG A 23 7.32 1.97 -4.22
CA ARG A 23 7.60 0.63 -4.71
C ARG A 23 7.04 -0.35 -3.69
N VAL A 24 6.11 -1.19 -4.12
CA VAL A 24 5.48 -2.20 -3.31
C VAL A 24 5.82 -3.57 -3.86
N VAL A 25 6.38 -4.41 -2.99
CA VAL A 25 6.65 -5.81 -3.29
C VAL A 25 5.50 -6.61 -2.71
N CYS A 26 4.80 -7.33 -3.59
CA CYS A 26 3.70 -8.20 -3.25
C CYS A 26 4.17 -9.66 -3.18
N LYS A 27 3.35 -10.53 -2.61
CA LYS A 27 3.56 -11.98 -2.63
C LYS A 27 3.68 -12.48 -4.08
N GLY A 28 4.50 -13.51 -4.28
CA GLY A 28 4.80 -14.01 -5.62
C GLY A 28 5.74 -13.11 -6.42
N GLU A 29 6.55 -12.28 -5.74
CA GLU A 29 7.59 -11.42 -6.32
C GLU A 29 7.06 -10.37 -7.32
N VAL A 30 5.76 -10.06 -7.25
CA VAL A 30 5.16 -9.01 -8.08
C VAL A 30 5.57 -7.65 -7.51
N ILE A 31 6.14 -6.79 -8.36
CA ILE A 31 6.57 -5.44 -7.98
C ILE A 31 5.67 -4.42 -8.66
N ILE A 32 5.08 -3.56 -7.85
CA ILE A 32 4.22 -2.46 -8.31
C ILE A 32 4.89 -1.15 -7.91
N GLU A 33 5.14 -0.30 -8.90
CA GLU A 33 5.67 1.04 -8.71
C GLU A 33 4.64 2.06 -9.18
N GLY A 34 4.32 3.02 -8.32
CA GLY A 34 3.32 4.03 -8.64
C GLY A 34 3.11 5.05 -7.54
N GLU A 35 2.27 6.04 -7.84
CA GLU A 35 1.92 7.09 -6.91
C GLU A 35 0.91 6.57 -5.89
N TYR A 36 1.16 6.85 -4.62
CA TYR A 36 0.19 6.64 -3.56
C TYR A 36 -1.11 7.41 -3.86
N LYS A 37 -2.26 6.76 -3.70
CA LYS A 37 -3.57 7.40 -3.87
C LYS A 37 -4.44 7.35 -2.62
N GLY A 38 -4.36 6.29 -1.85
CA GLY A 38 -5.20 6.14 -0.67
C GLY A 38 -4.84 4.92 0.16
N TYR A 39 -5.37 4.90 1.37
CA TYR A 39 -5.27 3.78 2.28
C TYR A 39 -6.60 3.65 3.02
N THR A 40 -7.14 2.44 3.00
CA THR A 40 -8.33 2.06 3.75
C THR A 40 -7.90 1.16 4.89
N SER A 41 -8.17 1.58 6.13
CA SER A 41 -7.87 0.77 7.31
C SER A 41 -8.96 -0.26 7.58
N ALA A 42 -8.56 -1.48 7.94
CA ALA A 42 -9.45 -2.41 8.61
C ALA A 42 -9.88 -1.84 9.98
N LEU A 43 -11.18 -1.79 10.23
CA LEU A 43 -11.73 -1.46 11.55
C LEU A 43 -11.62 -2.67 12.49
N ASN A 44 -11.35 -2.43 13.77
CA ASN A 44 -11.33 -3.51 14.76
C ASN A 44 -12.72 -4.17 14.83
N ASN A 45 -12.74 -5.50 14.75
CA ASN A 45 -13.93 -6.36 14.74
C ASN A 45 -14.74 -6.44 13.43
N GLU A 46 -14.24 -5.89 12.32
CA GLU A 46 -14.84 -6.14 11.00
C GLU A 46 -13.98 -7.12 10.18
N PRO A 47 -14.59 -7.94 9.31
CA PRO A 47 -13.86 -8.90 8.48
C PRO A 47 -13.06 -8.25 7.35
N GLU A 48 -13.13 -6.92 7.22
CA GLU A 48 -12.46 -6.16 6.17
C GLU A 48 -10.95 -6.14 6.37
N ILE A 49 -10.22 -6.29 5.27
CA ILE A 49 -8.76 -6.28 5.24
C ILE A 49 -8.30 -4.89 4.80
N ALA A 50 -7.27 -4.36 5.44
CA ALA A 50 -6.73 -3.06 5.06
C ALA A 50 -6.19 -3.08 3.62
N GLN A 51 -6.34 -1.96 2.90
CA GLN A 51 -5.99 -1.86 1.48
C GLN A 51 -5.16 -0.60 1.21
N LEU A 52 -4.19 -0.72 0.32
CA LEU A 52 -3.35 0.36 -0.20
C LEU A 52 -3.65 0.58 -1.68
N ASP A 53 -3.99 1.82 -2.05
CA ASP A 53 -4.26 2.18 -3.44
C ASP A 53 -3.04 2.87 -4.07
N ILE A 54 -2.57 2.31 -5.19
CA ILE A 54 -1.41 2.79 -5.96
C ILE A 54 -1.77 2.94 -7.41
N TYR A 55 -1.48 4.11 -7.98
CA TYR A 55 -1.63 4.36 -9.39
C TYR A 55 -0.29 4.22 -10.12
N SER A 56 -0.16 3.20 -10.96
CA SER A 56 1.05 3.00 -11.75
C SER A 56 0.94 3.69 -13.11
N LYS A 57 1.85 4.63 -13.36
CA LYS A 57 1.94 5.34 -14.66
C LYS A 57 2.42 4.44 -15.79
N LYS A 58 3.15 3.36 -15.49
CA LYS A 58 3.72 2.44 -16.49
C LYS A 58 2.65 1.72 -17.30
N ASN A 59 1.54 1.38 -16.64
CA ASN A 59 0.43 0.63 -17.22
C ASN A 59 -0.90 1.37 -17.09
N ASN A 60 -0.89 2.64 -16.68
CA ASN A 60 -2.06 3.48 -16.51
C ASN A 60 -3.18 2.81 -15.68
N THR A 61 -2.79 2.09 -14.61
CA THR A 61 -3.71 1.24 -13.83
C THR A 61 -3.69 1.64 -12.35
N LEU A 62 -4.87 1.67 -11.74
CA LEU A 62 -5.04 1.79 -10.29
C LEU A 62 -5.09 0.39 -9.67
N TYR A 63 -4.18 0.12 -8.75
CA TYR A 63 -4.08 -1.11 -7.98
C TYR A 63 -4.59 -0.89 -6.57
N GLY A 64 -5.55 -1.70 -6.13
CA GLY A 64 -5.92 -1.83 -4.72
C GLY A 64 -5.28 -3.08 -4.14
N LEU A 65 -4.26 -2.91 -3.30
CA LEU A 65 -3.44 -4.00 -2.75
C LEU A 65 -3.86 -4.29 -1.32
N LEU A 66 -4.29 -5.51 -1.05
CA LEU A 66 -4.65 -5.92 0.30
C LEU A 66 -3.39 -6.06 1.15
N GLU A 67 -3.47 -5.74 2.44
CA GLU A 67 -2.36 -5.89 3.39
C GLU A 67 -1.78 -7.31 3.38
N THR A 68 -2.64 -8.32 3.19
CA THR A 68 -2.24 -9.72 3.12
C THR A 68 -1.44 -10.07 1.86
N GLU A 69 -1.49 -9.23 0.82
CA GLU A 69 -0.74 -9.40 -0.43
C GLU A 69 0.60 -8.67 -0.38
N ILE A 70 0.74 -7.66 0.48
CA ILE A 70 1.92 -6.81 0.57
C ILE A 70 2.99 -7.47 1.43
N VAL A 71 4.21 -7.52 0.92
CA VAL A 71 5.40 -7.99 1.64
C VAL A 71 6.20 -6.80 2.18
N SER A 72 6.41 -5.77 1.36
CA SER A 72 7.14 -4.57 1.77
C SER A 72 6.76 -3.35 0.94
N ILE A 73 6.97 -2.18 1.53
CA ILE A 73 6.73 -0.86 0.91
C ILE A 73 8.02 -0.06 1.05
N THR A 74 8.45 0.59 -0.02
CA THR A 74 9.60 1.48 -0.04
C THR A 74 9.24 2.76 -0.78
N VAL A 75 9.63 3.91 -0.23
CA VAL A 75 9.48 5.19 -0.93
C VAL A 75 10.61 5.31 -1.95
N ILE A 76 10.26 5.55 -3.20
CA ILE A 76 11.22 5.83 -4.28
C ILE A 76 10.94 7.26 -4.74
N ASN A 77 11.85 8.18 -4.47
CA ASN A 77 11.69 9.59 -4.90
C ASN A 77 11.96 9.76 -6.39
#